data_AF-A0A1J4KFF1-F1
#
_entry.id   AF-A0A1J4KFF1-F1
#
_cell.length_a   1.000
_cell.length_b   1.000
_cell.length_c   1.000
_cell.angle_alpha   90.00
_cell.angle_beta   90.00
_cell.angle_gamma   90.00
#
_symmetry.space_group_name_H-M   'P 1'
#
loop_
_entity.id
_entity.type
_entity.pdbx_description
1 polymer ?
#
loop_
_entity_poly.entity_id
_entity_poly.type
_entity_poly.pdbx_seq_one_letter_code
_entity_poly.pdbx_strand_id
1 'polypeptide(L)'
;MNLETERHYKISERSYIYRKRVDILKLKQQLFEIVDENEYIPLVTTFFHKKLSKEDFDERIYRILVTEEAKNLHNQIIRGIIYNAHYSTIPPPNVTIPKTNPTPPKPKAPPHIGKMKNLDFHTYMAADLRHLQSIFQMHERIMFILYIKSHKLKVDPNAVQIVQQKLISYILNLLRESLKFANPVNTYKESPNILPQHIMHIYNSMNLFSPEIITKYTSMLS
;
A
#
# COMPACT_ATOMS: atom_id res chain seq x y z
N MET A 1 14.44 43.18 11.17
CA MET A 1 14.89 41.80 11.42
C MET A 1 13.66 40.90 11.31
N ASN A 2 13.34 40.41 10.12
CA ASN A 2 12.16 39.56 9.88
C ASN A 2 12.66 38.15 9.56
N LEU A 3 12.44 37.22 10.50
CA LEU A 3 12.62 35.79 10.29
C LEU A 3 11.43 35.28 9.45
N GLU A 4 11.56 35.33 8.13
CA GLU A 4 10.66 34.61 7.24
C GLU A 4 10.87 33.11 7.45
N THR A 5 9.91 32.46 8.08
CA THR A 5 9.86 31.01 8.20
C THR A 5 9.69 30.42 6.80
N GLU A 6 10.74 29.79 6.27
CA GLU A 6 10.68 29.01 5.03
C GLU A 6 9.66 27.87 5.19
N ARG A 7 8.43 28.08 4.69
CA ARG A 7 7.47 26.99 4.56
C ARG A 7 7.87 26.12 3.37
N HIS A 8 8.60 25.06 3.67
CA HIS A 8 8.84 23.97 2.72
C HIS A 8 7.50 23.30 2.38
N TYR A 9 7.06 23.44 1.13
CA TYR A 9 5.94 22.66 0.59
C TYR A 9 6.31 21.17 0.66
N LYS A 10 5.76 20.43 1.62
CA LYS A 10 6.05 19.01 1.81
C LYS A 10 4.84 18.18 1.40
N ILE A 11 4.96 17.45 0.29
CA ILE A 11 4.05 16.33 0.02
C ILE A 11 4.15 15.39 1.22
N SER A 12 3.01 14.98 1.78
CA SER A 12 2.97 14.06 2.91
C SER A 12 3.89 12.86 2.68
N GLU A 13 4.96 12.80 3.45
CA GLU A 13 5.95 11.72 3.39
C GLU A 13 5.40 10.40 3.95
N ARG A 14 4.10 10.29 4.25
CA ARG A 14 3.49 9.02 4.67
C ARG A 14 3.72 7.91 3.64
N SER A 15 3.90 8.25 2.36
CA SER A 15 4.30 7.30 1.31
C SER A 15 5.75 6.79 1.40
N TYR A 16 6.61 7.37 2.26
CA TYR A 16 7.95 6.85 2.54
C TYR A 16 7.94 5.57 3.38
N ILE A 17 6.82 5.20 4.01
CA ILE A 17 6.72 3.90 4.68
C ILE A 17 7.07 2.79 3.68
N TYR A 18 6.49 2.82 2.48
CA TYR A 18 6.69 1.80 1.43
C TYR A 18 8.12 1.72 0.87
N ARG A 19 9.00 2.69 1.22
CA ARG A 19 10.42 2.73 0.82
C ARG A 19 11.36 2.17 1.88
N LYS A 20 10.85 1.68 3.01
CA LYS A 20 11.66 0.98 4.00
C LYS A 20 11.39 -0.52 3.89
N ARG A 21 12.45 -1.33 3.95
CA ARG A 21 12.35 -2.77 4.14
C ARG A 21 12.82 -3.06 5.55
N VAL A 22 12.04 -3.85 6.30
CA VAL A 22 12.47 -4.30 7.63
C VAL A 22 13.56 -5.34 7.45
N ASP A 23 14.68 -5.16 8.15
CA ASP A 23 15.79 -6.12 8.11
C ASP A 23 15.47 -7.32 9.02
N ILE A 24 14.85 -8.33 8.43
CA ILE A 24 14.49 -9.56 9.14
C ILE A 24 15.73 -10.36 9.53
N LEU A 25 16.82 -10.26 8.77
CA LEU A 25 18.03 -11.03 9.04
C LEU A 25 18.69 -10.55 10.33
N LYS A 26 18.77 -9.23 10.52
CA LYS A 26 19.22 -8.63 11.78
C LYS A 26 18.35 -9.04 12.97
N LEU A 27 17.03 -8.99 12.82
CA LEU A 27 16.12 -9.39 13.91
C LEU A 27 16.23 -10.88 14.25
N LYS A 28 16.43 -11.75 13.25
CA LYS A 28 16.67 -13.18 13.46
C LYS A 28 17.95 -13.41 14.24
N GLN A 29 19.05 -12.73 13.89
CA GLN A 29 20.32 -12.84 14.62
C GLN A 29 20.14 -12.49 16.10
N GLN A 30 19.46 -11.38 16.39
CA GLN A 30 19.16 -10.97 17.77
C GLN A 30 18.30 -12.00 18.50
N LEU A 31 17.33 -12.62 17.83
CA LEU A 31 16.51 -13.67 18.45
C LEU A 31 17.33 -14.92 18.76
N PHE A 32 18.23 -15.33 17.85
CA PHE A 32 19.02 -16.56 18.00
C PHE A 32 20.18 -16.45 18.97
N GLU A 33 20.51 -15.24 19.42
CA GLU A 33 21.36 -15.04 20.60
C GLU A 33 20.67 -15.49 21.90
N ILE A 34 19.33 -15.55 21.92
CA ILE A 34 18.52 -15.82 23.11
C ILE A 34 17.79 -17.16 23.02
N VAL A 35 17.50 -17.61 21.80
CA VAL A 35 16.65 -18.77 21.50
C VAL A 35 17.39 -19.76 20.61
N ASP A 36 17.24 -21.06 20.85
CA ASP A 36 17.81 -22.09 19.97
C ASP A 36 17.16 -22.06 18.58
N GLU A 37 17.97 -21.74 17.56
CA GLU A 37 17.56 -21.72 16.16
C GLU A 37 17.01 -23.08 15.70
N ASN A 38 17.58 -24.18 16.20
CA ASN A 38 17.23 -25.53 15.77
C ASN A 38 15.86 -25.98 16.27
N GLU A 39 15.36 -25.38 17.36
CA GLU A 39 14.03 -25.65 17.88
C GLU A 39 13.01 -24.67 17.28
N TYR A 40 13.37 -23.39 17.23
CA TYR A 40 12.47 -22.31 16.81
C TYR A 40 12.12 -22.38 15.31
N ILE A 41 13.11 -22.52 14.42
CA ILE A 41 12.87 -22.46 12.97
C ILE A 41 11.97 -23.60 12.49
N PRO A 42 12.20 -24.87 12.87
CA PRO A 42 11.31 -25.96 12.46
C PRO A 42 9.89 -25.77 12.99
N LEU A 43 9.71 -25.32 14.23
CA LEU A 43 8.39 -25.08 14.82
C LEU A 43 7.59 -24.05 14.01
N VAL A 44 8.19 -22.87 13.81
CA VAL A 44 7.56 -21.76 13.07
C VAL A 44 7.30 -22.14 11.61
N THR A 45 8.25 -22.84 10.97
CA THR A 45 8.11 -23.31 9.59
C THR A 45 6.98 -24.32 9.45
N THR A 46 6.84 -25.24 10.40
CA THR A 46 5.79 -26.27 10.40
C THR A 46 4.41 -25.63 10.59
N PHE A 47 4.31 -24.62 11.45
CA PHE A 47 3.10 -23.82 11.63
C PHE A 47 2.71 -23.06 10.35
N PHE A 48 3.65 -22.38 9.68
CA PHE A 48 3.36 -21.69 8.42
C PHE A 48 2.92 -22.62 7.29
N HIS A 49 3.44 -23.85 7.27
CA HIS A 49 2.98 -24.90 6.35
C HIS A 49 1.65 -25.54 6.74
N LYS A 50 0.98 -25.05 7.79
CA LYS A 50 -0.29 -25.57 8.33
C LYS A 50 -0.22 -27.04 8.73
N LYS A 51 0.97 -27.51 9.12
CA LYS A 51 1.21 -28.88 9.61
C LYS A 51 1.11 -28.99 11.13
N LEU A 52 0.85 -27.88 11.81
CA LEU A 52 0.69 -27.76 13.26
C LEU A 52 -0.57 -26.95 13.56
N SER A 53 -1.35 -27.36 14.56
CA SER A 53 -2.51 -26.58 15.01
C SER A 53 -2.06 -25.28 15.68
N LYS A 54 -2.99 -24.33 15.84
CA LYS A 54 -2.68 -23.07 16.53
C LYS A 54 -2.44 -23.32 18.01
N GLU A 55 -3.23 -24.20 18.62
CA GLU A 55 -3.15 -24.56 20.04
C GLU A 55 -1.79 -25.21 20.35
N ASP A 56 -1.37 -26.19 19.54
CA ASP A 56 -0.07 -26.85 19.72
C ASP A 56 1.10 -25.89 19.46
N PHE A 57 0.95 -24.98 18.49
CA PHE A 57 1.95 -23.95 18.23
C PHE A 57 2.09 -23.00 19.41
N ASP A 58 0.98 -22.46 19.91
CA ASP A 58 0.94 -21.51 21.03
C ASP A 58 1.57 -22.13 22.29
N GLU A 59 1.29 -23.42 22.58
CA GLU A 59 1.90 -24.12 23.71
C GLU A 59 3.43 -24.26 23.56
N ARG A 60 3.90 -24.71 22.39
CA ARG A 60 5.33 -24.95 22.17
C ARG A 60 6.12 -23.65 22.05
N ILE A 61 5.60 -22.67 21.33
CA ILE A 61 6.27 -21.38 21.15
C ILE A 61 6.37 -20.62 22.47
N TYR A 62 5.41 -20.81 23.38
CA TYR A 62 5.47 -20.25 24.73
C TYR A 62 6.64 -20.82 25.55
N ARG A 63 6.99 -22.10 25.35
CA ARG A 63 8.15 -22.73 26.00
C ARG A 63 9.49 -22.25 25.43
N ILE A 64 9.52 -21.92 24.14
CA ILE A 64 10.72 -21.44 23.46
C ILE A 64 10.95 -19.94 23.75
N LEU A 65 9.90 -19.12 23.67
CA LEU A 65 9.97 -17.67 23.87
C LEU A 65 9.74 -17.31 25.34
N VAL A 66 10.65 -17.75 26.21
CA VAL A 66 10.52 -17.58 27.67
C VAL A 66 10.60 -16.10 28.07
N THR A 67 11.54 -15.36 27.47
CA THR A 67 11.79 -13.95 27.81
C THR A 67 10.86 -13.01 27.05
N GLU A 68 10.52 -11.88 27.68
CA GLU A 68 9.72 -10.83 27.03
C GLU A 68 10.44 -10.23 25.81
N GLU A 69 11.77 -10.18 25.85
CA GLU A 69 12.60 -9.78 24.73
C GLU A 69 12.45 -10.74 23.54
N ALA A 70 12.51 -12.05 23.76
CA ALA A 70 12.33 -13.05 22.71
C ALA A 70 10.93 -12.97 22.08
N LYS A 71 9.88 -12.77 22.91
CA LYS A 71 8.51 -12.55 22.43
C LYS A 71 8.40 -11.29 21.58
N ASN A 72 9.02 -10.20 22.00
CA ASN A 72 9.03 -8.95 21.25
C ASN A 72 9.78 -9.08 19.92
N LEU A 73 10.94 -9.73 19.90
CA LEU A 73 11.70 -10.01 18.68
C LEU A 73 10.91 -10.91 17.72
N HIS A 74 10.28 -11.99 18.21
CA HIS A 74 9.38 -12.81 17.41
C HIS A 74 8.26 -11.97 16.78
N ASN A 75 7.55 -11.18 17.57
CA ASN A 75 6.47 -10.33 17.07
C ASN A 75 6.96 -9.31 16.04
N GLN A 76 8.14 -8.73 16.23
CA GLN A 76 8.76 -7.83 15.26
C GLN A 76 9.12 -8.55 13.96
N ILE A 77 9.63 -9.78 14.03
CA ILE A 77 9.92 -10.62 12.87
C ILE A 77 8.63 -10.90 12.09
N ILE A 78 7.56 -11.36 12.76
CA ILE A 78 6.28 -11.67 12.09
C ILE A 78 5.71 -10.42 11.43
N ARG A 79 5.63 -9.30 12.16
CA ARG A 79 5.15 -8.01 11.61
C ARG A 79 6.02 -7.54 10.44
N GLY A 80 7.33 -7.68 10.55
CA GLY A 80 8.28 -7.31 9.51
C GLY A 80 8.15 -8.15 8.25
N ILE A 81 7.90 -9.46 8.38
CA ILE A 81 7.64 -10.36 7.23
C ILE A 81 6.37 -9.92 6.51
N ILE A 82 5.27 -9.74 7.23
CA ILE A 82 3.99 -9.27 6.68
C ILE A 82 4.21 -7.90 6.01
N TYR A 83 4.92 -7.00 6.67
CA TYR A 83 5.20 -5.68 6.14
C TYR A 83 5.98 -5.73 4.83
N ASN A 84 7.06 -6.53 4.80
CA ASN A 84 7.91 -6.66 3.62
C ASN A 84 7.19 -7.33 2.45
N ALA A 85 6.26 -8.25 2.72
CA ALA A 85 5.49 -8.93 1.69
C ALA A 85 4.41 -8.02 1.06
N HIS A 86 3.74 -7.19 1.87
CA HIS A 86 2.60 -6.39 1.41
C HIS A 86 2.95 -4.95 1.03
N TYR A 87 3.96 -4.34 1.66
CA TYR A 87 4.17 -2.89 1.61
C TYR A 87 5.55 -2.47 1.13
N SER A 88 6.58 -3.32 1.22
CA SER A 88 7.92 -2.93 0.79
C SER A 88 8.06 -2.99 -0.73
N THR A 89 8.48 -1.87 -1.32
CA THR A 89 8.82 -1.77 -2.75
C THR A 89 10.27 -2.19 -3.04
N ILE A 90 11.07 -2.41 -2.00
CA ILE A 90 12.44 -2.90 -2.10
C ILE A 90 12.39 -4.43 -2.13
N PRO A 91 12.97 -5.08 -3.15
CA PRO A 91 12.98 -6.54 -3.22
C PRO A 91 13.77 -7.16 -2.06
N PRO A 92 13.62 -8.48 -1.83
CA PRO A 92 14.48 -9.20 -0.91
C PRO A 92 15.97 -9.05 -1.30
N PRO A 93 16.88 -8.98 -0.31
CA PRO A 93 18.31 -9.06 -0.59
C PRO A 93 18.62 -10.34 -1.39
N ASN A 94 19.51 -10.24 -2.37
CA ASN A 94 19.92 -11.29 -3.32
C ASN A 94 18.95 -11.59 -4.48
N VAL A 95 17.86 -10.84 -4.64
CA VAL A 95 17.06 -10.91 -5.87
C VAL A 95 17.60 -9.91 -6.88
N THR A 96 18.23 -10.40 -7.95
CA THR A 96 18.60 -9.56 -9.10
C THR A 96 17.34 -9.06 -9.79
N ILE A 97 16.98 -7.81 -9.55
CA ILE A 97 15.94 -7.16 -10.34
C ILE A 97 16.47 -7.06 -11.78
N PRO A 98 15.72 -7.52 -12.80
CA PRO A 98 16.05 -7.20 -14.18
C PRO A 98 16.19 -5.69 -14.29
N LYS A 99 17.38 -5.20 -14.63
CA LYS A 99 17.59 -3.76 -14.85
C LYS A 99 16.65 -3.35 -15.98
N THR A 100 15.59 -2.62 -15.63
CA THR A 100 14.83 -1.88 -16.64
C THR A 100 15.79 -0.95 -17.35
N ASN A 101 15.71 -0.94 -18.68
CA ASN A 101 16.55 -0.10 -19.54
C ASN A 101 16.67 1.32 -18.97
N PRO A 102 17.86 1.95 -19.02
CA PRO A 102 18.10 3.25 -18.44
C PRO A 102 17.01 4.22 -18.86
N THR A 103 16.31 4.77 -17.88
CA THR A 103 15.32 5.82 -18.11
C THR A 103 16.03 6.95 -18.85
N PRO A 104 15.43 7.52 -19.92
CA PRO A 104 16.03 8.64 -20.62
C PRO A 104 16.40 9.77 -19.64
N PRO A 105 17.46 10.53 -19.92
CA PRO A 105 17.97 11.56 -19.02
C PRO A 105 16.84 12.48 -18.59
N LYS A 106 16.68 12.65 -17.27
CA LYS A 106 15.68 13.55 -16.70
C LYS A 106 15.86 14.93 -17.35
N PRO A 107 14.83 15.52 -17.94
CA PRO A 107 14.94 16.87 -18.50
C PRO A 107 15.40 17.83 -17.41
N LYS A 108 16.32 18.73 -17.77
CA LYS A 108 16.86 19.76 -16.87
C LYS A 108 15.70 20.45 -16.17
N ALA A 109 15.80 20.59 -14.85
CA ALA A 109 14.79 21.26 -14.05
C ALA A 109 14.55 22.67 -14.63
N PRO A 110 13.31 23.01 -14.96
CA PRO A 110 13.03 24.32 -15.54
C PRO A 110 13.26 25.44 -14.51
N PRO A 111 13.49 26.67 -14.99
CA PRO A 111 13.86 27.80 -14.14
C PRO A 111 12.80 28.07 -13.07
N HIS A 112 13.28 28.35 -11.85
CA HIS A 112 12.47 28.56 -10.66
C HIS A 112 11.48 29.71 -10.88
N ILE A 113 10.20 29.39 -11.04
CA ILE A 113 9.12 30.39 -11.12
C ILE A 113 8.86 30.89 -9.70
N GLY A 114 8.65 32.20 -9.57
CA GLY A 114 8.39 32.90 -8.31
C GLY A 114 7.23 32.29 -7.52
N LYS A 115 7.38 32.26 -6.20
CA LYS A 115 6.43 31.68 -5.24
C LYS A 115 5.06 32.37 -5.38
N MET A 116 4.03 31.69 -5.90
CA MET A 116 2.65 32.12 -5.68
C MET A 116 2.32 31.97 -4.19
N LYS A 117 1.95 33.08 -3.55
CA LYS A 117 1.33 33.09 -2.23
C LYS A 117 -0.04 32.41 -2.38
N ASN A 118 -0.35 31.42 -1.55
CA ASN A 118 -1.68 30.79 -1.36
C ASN A 118 -2.01 29.46 -2.08
N LEU A 119 -1.04 28.57 -2.32
CA LEU A 119 -1.34 27.15 -2.64
C LEU A 119 -0.91 26.24 -1.48
N ASP A 120 -1.66 26.27 -0.37
CA ASP A 120 -1.60 25.22 0.66
C ASP A 120 -2.27 23.97 0.08
N PHE A 121 -1.51 23.22 -0.71
CA PHE A 121 -2.03 22.04 -1.39
C PHE A 121 -2.08 20.83 -0.45
N HIS A 122 -3.08 20.81 0.43
CA HIS A 122 -3.40 19.70 1.33
C HIS A 122 -4.33 18.68 0.67
N THR A 123 -4.09 18.27 -0.58
CA THR A 123 -4.88 17.14 -1.10
C THR A 123 -4.36 15.84 -0.49
N TYR A 124 -5.18 15.27 0.39
CA TYR A 124 -5.05 13.88 0.82
C TYR A 124 -4.88 12.96 -0.40
N MET A 125 -4.00 11.97 -0.28
CA MET A 125 -3.84 10.98 -1.35
C MET A 125 -5.07 10.07 -1.41
N ALA A 126 -5.30 9.42 -2.55
CA ALA A 126 -6.34 8.39 -2.66
C ALA A 126 -6.24 7.33 -1.54
N ALA A 127 -5.01 6.98 -1.14
CA ALA A 127 -4.75 6.07 -0.04
C ALA A 127 -5.21 6.61 1.33
N ASP A 128 -5.09 7.92 1.56
CA ASP A 128 -5.53 8.55 2.81
C ASP A 128 -7.06 8.62 2.87
N LEU A 129 -7.71 8.87 1.73
CA LEU A 129 -9.17 9.05 1.64
C LEU A 129 -9.95 7.74 1.51
N ARG A 130 -9.26 6.61 1.28
CA ARG A 130 -9.87 5.28 1.02
C ARG A 130 -10.94 5.27 -0.08
N HIS A 131 -10.87 6.24 -1.00
CA HIS A 131 -11.77 6.35 -2.13
C HIS A 131 -10.99 6.79 -3.39
N LEU A 132 -11.55 6.54 -4.57
CA LEU A 132 -10.98 7.07 -5.81
C LEU A 132 -11.14 8.59 -5.85
N GLN A 133 -10.10 9.27 -6.33
CA GLN A 133 -10.11 10.73 -6.45
C GLN A 133 -11.14 11.18 -7.51
N SER A 134 -11.87 12.25 -7.19
CA SER A 134 -12.77 12.90 -8.14
C SER A 134 -12.00 13.60 -9.27
N ILE A 135 -12.68 13.94 -10.37
CA ILE A 135 -12.07 14.71 -11.49
C ILE A 135 -11.47 16.00 -10.97
N PHE A 136 -12.18 16.69 -10.07
CA PHE A 136 -11.70 17.93 -9.45
C PHE A 136 -10.42 17.70 -8.65
N GLN A 137 -10.39 16.68 -7.79
CA GLN A 137 -9.19 16.34 -7.01
C GLN A 137 -8.00 15.95 -7.89
N MET A 138 -8.26 15.25 -9.00
CA MET A 138 -7.23 14.94 -10.00
C MET A 138 -6.74 16.19 -10.73
N HIS A 139 -7.65 17.08 -11.13
CA HIS A 139 -7.32 18.34 -11.81
C HIS A 139 -6.39 19.19 -10.97
N GLU A 140 -6.79 19.46 -9.73
CA GLU A 140 -6.02 20.19 -8.73
C GLU A 140 -4.61 19.60 -8.55
N ARG A 141 -4.52 18.27 -8.51
CA ARG A 141 -3.24 17.56 -8.31
C ARG A 141 -2.35 17.60 -9.55
N ILE A 142 -2.92 17.50 -10.74
CA ILE A 142 -2.17 17.62 -12.01
C ILE A 142 -1.67 19.05 -12.16
N MET A 143 -2.51 20.06 -11.89
CA MET A 143 -2.14 21.47 -11.89
C MET A 143 -0.95 21.73 -10.96
N PHE A 144 -1.01 21.23 -9.72
CA PHE A 144 0.08 21.35 -8.76
C PHE A 144 1.39 20.70 -9.24
N ILE A 145 1.32 19.51 -9.83
CA ILE A 145 2.50 18.81 -10.38
C ILE A 145 3.13 19.60 -11.54
N LEU A 146 2.31 20.11 -12.46
CA LEU A 146 2.79 20.91 -13.59
C LEU A 146 3.42 22.22 -13.12
N TYR A 147 2.84 22.83 -12.09
CA TYR A 147 3.38 24.03 -11.46
C TYR A 147 4.77 23.78 -10.83
N ILE A 148 4.94 22.71 -10.04
CA ILE A 148 6.25 22.34 -9.46
C ILE A 148 7.29 22.12 -10.57
N LYS A 149 6.88 21.48 -11.67
CA LYS A 149 7.74 21.26 -12.84
C LYS A 149 7.83 22.49 -13.74
N SER A 150 7.52 23.68 -13.24
CA SER A 150 7.61 25.00 -13.89
C SER A 150 7.02 25.06 -15.30
N HIS A 151 6.00 24.26 -15.56
CA HIS A 151 5.22 24.33 -16.79
C HIS A 151 4.01 25.25 -16.53
N LYS A 152 3.99 26.43 -17.16
CA LYS A 152 2.79 27.30 -17.21
C LYS A 152 1.75 26.73 -18.17
N LEU A 153 1.44 25.45 -18.03
CA LEU A 153 0.46 24.77 -18.87
C LEU A 153 -0.90 24.84 -18.18
N LYS A 154 -1.92 25.17 -18.97
CA LYS A 154 -3.31 24.99 -18.55
C LYS A 154 -3.65 23.51 -18.70
N VAL A 155 -4.23 22.91 -17.67
CA VAL A 155 -4.72 21.54 -17.75
C VAL A 155 -6.04 21.52 -18.50
N ASP A 156 -6.07 20.79 -19.61
CA ASP A 156 -7.30 20.50 -20.35
C ASP A 156 -8.23 19.62 -19.48
N PRO A 157 -9.47 20.07 -19.18
CA PRO A 157 -10.44 19.27 -18.43
C PRO A 157 -10.69 17.89 -19.04
N ASN A 158 -10.67 17.75 -20.37
CA ASN A 158 -10.87 16.47 -21.06
C ASN A 158 -9.71 15.51 -20.77
N ALA A 159 -8.49 16.02 -20.69
CA ALA A 159 -7.32 15.20 -20.36
C ALA A 159 -7.44 14.61 -18.95
N VAL A 160 -7.94 15.39 -17.98
CA VAL A 160 -8.18 14.89 -16.61
C VAL A 160 -9.23 13.79 -16.60
N GLN A 161 -10.31 13.96 -17.35
CA GLN A 161 -11.37 12.96 -17.48
C GLN A 161 -10.84 11.65 -18.10
N ILE A 162 -10.03 11.74 -19.16
CA ILE A 162 -9.40 10.58 -19.79
C ILE A 162 -8.49 9.84 -18.80
N VAL A 163 -7.68 10.58 -18.03
CA VAL A 163 -6.81 9.99 -17.00
C VAL A 163 -7.64 9.25 -15.94
N GLN A 164 -8.74 9.84 -15.48
CA GLN A 164 -9.62 9.20 -14.51
C GLN A 164 -10.25 7.92 -15.08
N GLN A 165 -10.78 7.97 -16.29
CA GLN A 165 -11.38 6.80 -16.96
C GLN A 165 -10.38 5.66 -17.16
N LYS A 166 -9.14 5.99 -17.55
CA LYS A 166 -8.06 4.99 -17.69
C LYS A 166 -7.68 4.38 -16.35
N LEU A 167 -7.62 5.17 -15.28
CA LEU A 167 -7.38 4.66 -13.93
C LEU A 167 -8.48 3.68 -13.50
N ILE A 168 -9.76 4.06 -13.66
CA ILE A 168 -10.89 3.20 -13.32
C ILE A 168 -10.84 1.90 -14.12
N SER A 169 -10.60 1.99 -15.43
CA SER A 169 -10.49 0.83 -16.31
C SER A 169 -9.37 -0.11 -15.88
N TYR A 170 -8.22 0.44 -15.50
CA TYR A 170 -7.08 -0.33 -15.01
C TYR A 170 -7.40 -1.07 -13.71
N ILE A 171 -8.05 -0.39 -12.75
CA ILE A 171 -8.46 -1.00 -11.48
C ILE A 171 -9.48 -2.12 -11.72
N LEU A 172 -10.49 -1.89 -12.57
CA LEU A 172 -11.47 -2.93 -12.91
C LEU A 172 -10.82 -4.15 -13.56
N ASN A 173 -9.83 -3.93 -14.43
CA ASN A 173 -9.09 -5.02 -15.04
C ASN A 173 -8.31 -5.82 -14.00
N LEU A 174 -7.61 -5.14 -13.09
CA LEU A 174 -6.86 -5.78 -12.01
C LEU A 174 -7.78 -6.62 -11.11
N LEU A 175 -8.94 -6.08 -10.72
CA LEU A 175 -9.94 -6.81 -9.92
C LEU A 175 -10.48 -8.05 -10.66
N ARG A 176 -10.72 -7.96 -11.97
CA ARG A 176 -11.15 -9.11 -12.78
C ARG A 176 -10.09 -10.21 -12.81
N GLU A 177 -8.82 -9.85 -13.01
CA GLU A 177 -7.72 -10.83 -12.98
C GLU A 177 -7.55 -11.46 -11.60
N SER A 178 -7.67 -10.67 -10.52
CA SER A 178 -7.66 -11.21 -9.16
C SER A 178 -8.81 -12.19 -8.90
N LEU A 179 -10.01 -11.91 -9.42
CA LEU A 179 -11.16 -12.82 -9.30
C LEU A 179 -10.96 -14.12 -10.08
N LYS A 180 -10.37 -14.05 -11.28
CA LYS A 180 -10.01 -15.25 -12.06
C LYS A 180 -9.02 -16.12 -11.30
N PHE A 181 -8.04 -15.49 -10.65
CA PHE A 181 -7.06 -16.21 -9.84
C PHE A 181 -7.66 -16.86 -8.59
N ALA A 182 -8.57 -16.14 -7.91
CA ALA A 182 -9.25 -16.65 -6.71
C ALA A 182 -10.25 -17.77 -7.01
N ASN A 183 -10.87 -17.75 -8.20
CA ASN A 183 -11.83 -18.74 -8.66
C ASN A 183 -11.32 -19.48 -9.91
N PRO A 184 -10.32 -20.37 -9.78
CA PRO A 184 -9.83 -21.15 -10.89
C PRO A 184 -10.94 -22.08 -11.39
N VAL A 185 -11.58 -21.65 -12.49
CA VAL A 185 -12.37 -22.43 -13.47
C VAL A 185 -12.90 -23.77 -12.94
N ASN A 186 -14.08 -23.76 -12.32
CA ASN A 186 -15.03 -24.88 -12.45
C ASN A 186 -16.49 -24.67 -12.01
N THR A 187 -16.96 -23.45 -11.69
CA THR A 187 -18.36 -23.35 -11.21
C THR A 187 -19.27 -22.28 -11.76
N TYR A 188 -18.86 -21.38 -12.66
CA TYR A 188 -19.85 -20.44 -13.24
C TYR A 188 -19.58 -20.13 -14.72
N LYS A 189 -20.55 -20.52 -15.56
CA LYS A 189 -20.67 -20.20 -17.00
C LYS A 189 -21.16 -18.77 -17.27
N GLU A 190 -21.34 -17.96 -16.24
CA GLU A 190 -21.81 -16.57 -16.38
C GLU A 190 -20.70 -15.63 -15.88
N SER A 191 -20.40 -14.63 -16.71
CA SER A 191 -19.52 -13.51 -16.38
C SER A 191 -19.84 -13.01 -14.97
N PRO A 192 -18.87 -12.95 -14.03
CA PRO A 192 -19.16 -12.60 -12.65
C PRO A 192 -19.49 -11.10 -12.60
N ASN A 193 -20.77 -10.79 -12.75
CA ASN A 193 -21.29 -9.49 -12.36
C ASN A 193 -21.06 -9.38 -10.86
N ILE A 194 -20.30 -8.36 -10.46
CA ILE A 194 -20.09 -8.05 -9.04
C ILE A 194 -21.42 -7.57 -8.50
N LEU A 195 -22.16 -8.49 -7.88
CA LEU A 195 -23.44 -8.19 -7.25
C LEU A 195 -23.19 -7.46 -5.91
N PRO A 196 -24.09 -6.54 -5.51
CA PRO A 196 -23.97 -5.80 -4.25
C PRO A 196 -23.75 -6.69 -3.02
N GLN A 197 -24.30 -7.90 -3.01
CA GLN A 197 -24.11 -8.90 -1.96
C GLN A 197 -22.65 -9.35 -1.77
N HIS A 198 -21.84 -9.36 -2.84
CA HIS A 198 -20.40 -9.68 -2.74
C HIS A 198 -19.63 -8.56 -2.03
N ILE A 199 -20.01 -7.31 -2.25
CA ILE A 199 -19.46 -6.15 -1.55
C ILE A 199 -19.85 -6.19 -0.07
N MET A 200 -21.10 -6.57 0.22
CA MET A 200 -21.61 -6.68 1.60
C MET A 200 -20.99 -7.83 2.39
N HIS A 201 -20.66 -8.94 1.73
CA HIS A 201 -19.94 -10.04 2.36
C HIS A 201 -18.49 -9.66 2.73
N ILE A 202 -17.80 -8.93 1.85
CA ILE A 202 -16.46 -8.38 2.14
C ILE A 202 -16.54 -7.32 3.25
N TYR A 203 -17.60 -6.51 3.30
CA TYR A 203 -17.85 -5.54 4.35
C TYR A 203 -17.98 -6.18 5.74
N ASN A 204 -18.84 -7.19 5.88
CA ASN A 204 -19.07 -7.88 7.16
C ASN A 204 -17.86 -8.67 7.65
N SER A 205 -16.97 -9.08 6.75
CA SER A 205 -15.77 -9.84 7.09
C SER A 205 -14.55 -8.97 7.42
N MET A 206 -14.56 -7.68 7.05
CA MET A 206 -13.35 -6.84 7.13
C MET A 206 -13.49 -5.48 7.84
N ASN A 207 -14.67 -5.02 8.27
CA ASN A 207 -14.85 -3.78 9.06
C ASN A 207 -14.09 -2.55 8.50
N LEU A 208 -14.01 -2.42 7.18
CA LEU A 208 -12.99 -1.57 6.54
C LEU A 208 -13.49 -0.20 6.02
N PHE A 209 -14.80 0.07 6.06
CA PHE A 209 -15.42 1.30 5.53
C PHE A 209 -16.32 2.03 6.55
N SER A 210 -16.42 3.36 6.46
CA SER A 210 -17.26 4.17 7.35
C SER A 210 -18.75 4.13 6.96
N PRO A 211 -19.67 4.35 7.92
CA PRO A 211 -21.11 4.35 7.66
C PRO A 211 -21.55 5.36 6.59
N GLU A 212 -20.85 6.49 6.41
CA GLU A 212 -21.25 7.49 5.41
C GLU A 212 -21.03 7.02 3.96
N ILE A 213 -20.02 6.18 3.72
CA ILE A 213 -19.75 5.59 2.40
C ILE A 213 -20.89 4.63 2.05
N ILE A 214 -21.42 3.91 3.03
CA ILE A 214 -22.53 2.96 2.87
C ILE A 214 -23.77 3.70 2.39
N THR A 215 -24.22 4.72 3.13
CA THR A 215 -25.43 5.49 2.80
C THR A 215 -25.39 6.08 1.39
N LYS A 216 -24.21 6.51 0.93
CA LYS A 216 -24.02 7.07 -0.41
C LYS A 216 -24.19 6.06 -1.54
N TYR A 217 -23.80 4.81 -1.35
CA TYR A 217 -23.92 3.78 -2.38
C TYR A 217 -25.25 3.04 -2.31
N THR A 218 -25.87 2.91 -1.13
CA THR A 218 -27.22 2.32 -1.00
C THR A 218 -28.29 3.23 -1.61
N SER A 219 -28.15 4.55 -1.51
CA SER A 219 -29.09 5.52 -2.12
C SER A 219 -28.98 5.62 -3.65
N MET A 220 -27.90 5.09 -4.23
CA MET A 220 -27.75 4.98 -5.69
C MET A 220 -28.40 3.72 -6.27
N LEU A 221 -28.95 2.85 -5.41
CA LEU A 221 -29.58 1.58 -5.79
C LEU A 221 -31.11 1.60 -5.62
N SER A 222 -31.68 2.70 -5.11
CA SER A 222 -33.12 2.99 -5.06
C SER A 222 -33.56 3.89 -6.20
#